data_AF-A0A067E926-F1
#
_entry.id   AF-A0A067E926-F1
#
_cell.length_a   1.000
_cell.length_b   1.000
_cell.length_c   1.000
_cell.angle_alpha   90.00
_cell.angle_beta   90.00
_cell.angle_gamma   90.00
#
_symmetry.space_group_name_H-M   'P 1'
#
loop_
_entity.id
_entity.type
_entity.pdbx_description
1 polymer ?
#
loop_
_entity_poly.entity_id
_entity_poly.type
_entity_poly.pdbx_seq_one_letter_code
_entity_poly.pdbx_strand_id
1 'polypeptide(L)'
;MISSLSPQLLIKPNTATTLSPIPHVQNQRFKLASHVCPSELLSIRKRPGSACAATTQHRRYLLFPAEEEEEEEREVKFTSDAPALAEELQRESMPRHVAVIMDGNRRWAHLRGLPVGSGYEAGVKSLKTLVELCCKWGIRVLTVFAFSSDNWFRPEVEVEFLMSLLESGVKEEKESFIRERIRISVIGDTSKLPKCLEELVINVVETTKNNTRFQLIVAVSYSGQYDLVQACQRIAMKVKDGLIEPNDVSESLIEQELETNCTEFPYPDLLIRTS
;
A
#
# COMPACT_ATOMS: atom_id res chain seq x y z
N MET A 1 -7.00 52.00 36.68
CA MET A 1 -7.17 51.30 37.96
C MET A 1 -7.84 49.97 37.69
N ILE A 2 -7.14 48.87 38.00
CA ILE A 2 -7.61 47.48 38.19
C ILE A 2 -8.15 46.76 36.93
N SER A 3 -7.83 45.51 36.60
CA SER A 3 -6.66 44.63 36.75
C SER A 3 -6.98 43.38 35.92
N SER A 4 -5.96 42.83 35.27
CA SER A 4 -5.95 41.55 34.56
C SER A 4 -6.37 40.36 35.43
N LEU A 5 -7.12 39.40 34.87
CA LEU A 5 -7.17 38.02 35.36
C LEU A 5 -7.21 37.04 34.19
N SER A 6 -6.05 36.42 33.93
CA SER A 6 -5.91 35.17 33.18
C SER A 6 -6.33 33.98 34.06
N PRO A 7 -6.95 32.92 33.54
CA PRO A 7 -7.16 31.70 34.30
C PRO A 7 -5.88 30.87 34.32
N GLN A 8 -5.26 30.73 35.49
CA GLN A 8 -4.20 29.75 35.74
C GLN A 8 -4.84 28.37 35.96
N LEU A 9 -4.49 27.40 35.10
CA LEU A 9 -4.86 26.01 35.27
C LEU A 9 -3.95 25.39 36.35
N LEU A 10 -4.57 24.93 37.43
CA LEU A 10 -3.94 24.36 38.61
C LEU A 10 -3.39 22.95 38.30
N ILE A 11 -2.08 22.83 38.05
CA ILE A 11 -1.39 21.53 37.96
C ILE A 11 -1.04 21.07 39.37
N LYS A 12 -1.68 20.01 39.85
CA LYS A 12 -1.30 19.32 41.09
C LYS A 12 -0.05 18.46 40.84
N PRO A 13 0.96 18.49 41.73
CA PRO A 13 2.12 17.60 41.63
C PRO A 13 1.70 16.17 42.01
N ASN A 14 1.85 15.23 41.07
CA ASN A 14 1.64 13.81 41.35
C ASN A 14 2.92 13.24 41.97
N THR A 15 2.76 12.68 43.16
CA THR A 15 3.76 12.03 43.98
C THR A 15 4.40 10.84 43.27
N ALA A 16 5.72 10.73 43.40
CA ALA A 16 6.53 9.61 42.93
C ALA A 16 6.11 8.30 43.61
N THR A 17 5.53 7.38 42.84
CA THR A 17 5.38 5.98 43.23
C THR A 17 6.57 5.21 42.67
N THR A 18 7.43 4.74 43.56
CA THR A 18 8.54 3.82 43.27
C THR A 18 8.01 2.52 42.66
N LEU A 19 8.32 2.28 41.38
CA LEU A 19 8.09 0.99 40.73
C LEU A 19 9.28 0.07 41.02
N SER A 20 8.98 -1.04 41.68
CA SER A 20 9.90 -2.16 41.93
C SER A 20 10.38 -2.80 40.61
N PRO A 21 11.62 -3.31 40.53
CA PRO A 21 12.15 -3.90 39.31
C PRO A 21 11.42 -5.19 38.91
N ILE A 22 11.00 -5.26 37.65
CA ILE A 22 10.40 -6.43 37.00
C ILE A 22 11.50 -7.49 36.80
N PRO A 23 11.32 -8.75 37.22
CA PRO A 23 12.33 -9.79 37.08
C PRO A 23 12.52 -10.22 35.62
N HIS A 24 13.79 -10.41 35.26
CA HIS A 24 14.28 -10.98 33.99
C HIS A 24 13.54 -12.27 33.60
N VAL A 25 12.88 -12.25 32.44
CA VAL A 25 12.41 -13.47 31.78
C VAL A 25 13.59 -14.14 31.09
N GLN A 26 14.00 -15.29 31.62
CA GLN A 26 15.02 -16.16 31.04
C GLN A 26 14.49 -16.81 29.75
N ASN A 27 15.30 -16.77 28.69
CA ASN A 27 15.13 -17.51 27.45
C ASN A 27 14.97 -19.01 27.71
N GLN A 28 13.75 -19.53 27.61
CA GLN A 28 13.52 -20.98 27.51
C GLN A 28 13.67 -21.41 26.06
N ARG A 29 14.82 -22.06 25.79
CA ARG A 29 15.06 -22.86 24.58
C ARG A 29 14.06 -24.03 24.54
N PHE A 30 13.14 -24.02 23.59
CA PHE A 30 12.44 -25.24 23.20
C PHE A 30 13.37 -26.13 22.38
N LYS A 31 13.84 -27.22 23.00
CA LYS A 31 14.35 -28.41 22.33
C LYS A 31 13.20 -29.41 22.23
N LEU A 32 12.81 -29.80 21.02
CA LEU A 32 12.19 -31.09 20.70
C LEU A 32 12.65 -31.44 19.28
N ALA A 33 13.65 -32.30 19.17
CA ALA A 33 13.53 -33.77 19.12
C ALA A 33 13.28 -34.24 17.68
N SER A 34 14.39 -34.62 17.06
CA SER A 34 14.53 -35.36 15.82
C SER A 34 13.75 -36.68 15.85
N HIS A 35 12.85 -36.89 14.89
CA HIS A 35 12.49 -38.22 14.43
C HIS A 35 12.82 -38.37 12.95
N VAL A 36 13.84 -39.19 12.72
CA VAL A 36 14.22 -39.79 11.44
C VAL A 36 13.62 -41.20 11.43
N CYS A 37 13.04 -41.60 10.29
CA CYS A 37 12.97 -43.00 9.82
C CYS A 37 12.62 -43.00 8.31
N PRO A 38 12.97 -44.06 7.54
CA PRO A 38 13.87 -43.90 6.39
C PRO A 38 13.29 -44.33 5.02
N SER A 39 13.95 -43.78 3.98
CA SER A 39 14.25 -44.31 2.63
C SER A 39 13.26 -45.20 1.85
N GLU A 40 12.94 -44.77 0.62
CA GLU A 40 13.18 -45.48 -0.66
C GLU A 40 12.97 -44.48 -1.82
N LEU A 41 14.02 -43.94 -2.46
CA LEU A 41 14.68 -44.44 -3.68
C LEU A 41 13.74 -44.82 -4.84
N LEU A 42 13.55 -43.90 -5.79
CA LEU A 42 13.59 -44.23 -7.22
C LEU A 42 13.97 -42.99 -8.03
N SER A 43 15.13 -43.08 -8.68
CA SER A 43 15.66 -42.10 -9.61
C SER A 43 14.88 -42.15 -10.92
N ILE A 44 14.71 -41.00 -11.59
CA ILE A 44 14.87 -40.86 -13.04
C ILE A 44 15.24 -39.39 -13.33
N ARG A 45 16.40 -39.18 -13.93
CA ARG A 45 16.81 -37.92 -14.57
C ARG A 45 16.12 -37.79 -15.94
N LYS A 46 15.66 -36.58 -16.29
CA LYS A 46 15.86 -35.92 -17.59
C LYS A 46 15.40 -34.46 -17.53
N ARG A 47 16.25 -33.54 -18.03
CA ARG A 47 15.96 -32.15 -18.45
C ARG A 47 16.17 -32.09 -19.99
N PRO A 48 15.87 -31.00 -20.71
CA PRO A 48 14.91 -29.91 -20.50
C PRO A 48 14.00 -29.66 -21.74
N GLY A 49 12.94 -28.86 -21.62
CA GLY A 49 12.24 -28.30 -22.80
C GLY A 49 10.83 -27.75 -22.56
N SER A 50 10.70 -26.43 -22.77
CA SER A 50 9.55 -25.65 -23.24
C SER A 50 8.19 -25.64 -22.53
N ALA A 51 7.63 -24.42 -22.57
CA ALA A 51 6.22 -24.06 -22.74
C ALA A 51 5.37 -23.90 -21.49
N CYS A 52 5.00 -22.63 -21.25
CA CYS A 52 3.80 -22.21 -20.56
C CYS A 52 2.60 -22.82 -21.30
N ALA A 53 1.89 -23.74 -20.67
CA ALA A 53 0.60 -24.24 -21.13
C ALA A 53 -0.33 -24.35 -19.92
N ALA A 54 -1.40 -23.55 -19.97
CA ALA A 54 -2.49 -23.55 -19.02
C ALA A 54 -3.26 -24.88 -19.08
N THR A 55 -3.53 -25.48 -17.93
CA THR A 55 -4.50 -26.56 -17.79
C THR A 55 -5.59 -26.11 -16.82
N THR A 56 -6.70 -25.68 -17.41
CA THR A 56 -7.95 -25.36 -16.71
C THR A 56 -8.61 -26.65 -16.23
N GLN A 57 -8.72 -26.84 -14.91
CA GLN A 57 -9.56 -27.88 -14.33
C GLN A 57 -10.74 -27.21 -13.60
N HIS A 58 -11.89 -27.14 -14.29
CA HIS A 58 -13.13 -26.62 -13.74
C HIS A 58 -13.63 -27.51 -12.59
N ARG A 59 -13.63 -26.98 -11.36
CA ARG A 59 -14.44 -27.50 -10.25
C ARG A 59 -15.80 -26.81 -10.29
N ARG A 60 -16.85 -27.59 -10.55
CA ARG A 60 -18.26 -27.21 -10.43
C ARG A 60 -18.56 -26.85 -8.96
N TYR A 61 -18.91 -25.60 -8.70
CA TYR A 61 -19.63 -25.20 -7.49
C TYR A 61 -21.13 -25.12 -7.80
N LEU A 62 -21.94 -25.59 -6.86
CA LEU A 62 -23.39 -25.63 -6.92
C LEU A 62 -23.95 -24.20 -6.93
N LEU A 63 -24.72 -23.85 -7.97
CA LEU A 63 -25.44 -22.58 -8.07
C LEU A 63 -26.67 -22.59 -7.14
N PHE A 64 -26.75 -21.60 -6.26
CA PHE A 64 -28.02 -21.03 -5.81
C PHE A 64 -28.33 -19.83 -6.71
N PRO A 65 -29.62 -19.52 -7.01
CA PRO A 65 -29.95 -18.45 -7.91
C PRO A 65 -29.66 -17.11 -7.22
N ALA A 66 -28.63 -16.41 -7.69
CA ALA A 66 -28.45 -15.00 -7.42
C ALA A 66 -29.44 -14.24 -8.31
N GLU A 67 -30.22 -13.33 -7.72
CA GLU A 67 -30.99 -12.36 -8.49
C GLU A 67 -29.98 -11.55 -9.33
N GLU A 68 -30.13 -11.62 -10.65
CA GLU A 68 -29.30 -10.87 -11.61
C GLU A 68 -29.69 -9.39 -11.52
N GLU A 69 -29.00 -8.65 -10.66
CA GLU A 69 -28.82 -7.22 -10.89
C GLU A 69 -27.81 -7.09 -12.04
N GLU A 70 -28.30 -6.72 -13.23
CA GLU A 70 -27.46 -6.34 -14.37
C GLU A 70 -26.63 -5.09 -13.99
N GLU A 71 -25.48 -5.30 -13.34
CA GLU A 71 -24.45 -4.27 -13.22
C GLU A 71 -23.75 -4.13 -14.57
N GLU A 72 -24.24 -3.17 -15.35
CA GLU A 72 -23.63 -2.64 -16.57
C GLU A 72 -22.12 -2.39 -16.33
N GLU A 73 -21.23 -3.15 -16.99
CA GLU A 73 -19.77 -2.95 -17.01
C GLU A 73 -19.47 -1.59 -17.65
N ARG A 74 -19.57 -0.51 -16.88
CA ARG A 74 -19.21 0.83 -17.31
C ARG A 74 -17.70 0.96 -17.25
N GLU A 75 -17.08 1.03 -18.43
CA GLU A 75 -15.76 1.60 -18.62
C GLU A 75 -15.70 2.94 -17.85
N VAL A 76 -14.88 3.01 -16.79
CA VAL A 76 -14.74 4.20 -15.94
C VAL A 76 -13.98 5.26 -16.75
N LYS A 77 -14.71 5.99 -17.59
CA LYS A 77 -14.27 7.30 -18.05
C LYS A 77 -14.25 8.20 -16.81
N PHE A 78 -13.23 9.04 -16.66
CA PHE A 78 -13.25 10.17 -15.72
C PHE A 78 -14.40 11.11 -16.15
N THR A 79 -15.65 10.76 -15.86
CA THR A 79 -16.80 11.54 -16.28
C THR A 79 -16.98 12.72 -15.34
N SER A 80 -17.71 13.73 -15.82
CA SER A 80 -18.08 14.92 -15.08
C SER A 80 -18.89 14.65 -13.80
N ASP A 81 -19.28 13.41 -13.50
CA ASP A 81 -20.39 13.12 -12.58
C ASP A 81 -20.00 12.98 -11.10
N ALA A 82 -18.72 12.70 -10.77
CA ALA A 82 -18.24 12.89 -9.40
C ALA A 82 -18.51 14.34 -8.93
N PRO A 83 -19.05 14.53 -7.71
CA PRO A 83 -19.58 15.81 -7.27
C PRO A 83 -18.53 16.92 -7.36
N ALA A 84 -18.98 18.10 -7.80
CA ALA A 84 -18.21 19.31 -7.66
C ALA A 84 -17.77 19.50 -6.20
N LEU A 85 -16.66 20.20 -6.00
CA LEU A 85 -16.23 20.59 -4.66
C LEU A 85 -17.42 21.21 -3.93
N ALA A 86 -17.77 20.68 -2.76
CA ALA A 86 -18.92 21.19 -2.00
C ALA A 86 -18.77 22.70 -1.78
N GLU A 87 -19.86 23.47 -1.85
CA GLU A 87 -19.83 24.95 -1.78
C GLU A 87 -19.14 25.48 -0.51
N GLU A 88 -19.12 24.69 0.55
CA GLU A 88 -18.48 25.00 1.84
C GLU A 88 -16.95 24.83 1.83
N LEU A 89 -16.39 24.13 0.84
CA LEU A 89 -14.96 23.83 0.77
C LEU A 89 -14.22 24.87 -0.06
N GLN A 90 -13.21 25.50 0.56
CA GLN A 90 -12.31 26.43 -0.11
C GLN A 90 -11.17 25.66 -0.78
N ARG A 91 -10.97 25.91 -2.08
CA ARG A 91 -9.97 25.18 -2.89
C ARG A 91 -8.56 25.37 -2.36
N GLU A 92 -8.27 26.54 -1.80
CA GLU A 92 -6.98 26.93 -1.22
C GLU A 92 -6.68 26.18 0.08
N SER A 93 -7.71 25.66 0.75
CA SER A 93 -7.61 24.90 2.00
C SER A 93 -7.55 23.38 1.78
N MET A 94 -7.61 22.91 0.53
CA MET A 94 -7.54 21.49 0.25
C MET A 94 -6.13 20.93 0.55
N PRO A 95 -6.03 19.70 1.10
CA PRO A 95 -4.75 19.03 1.24
C PRO A 95 -4.08 18.87 -0.13
N ARG A 96 -2.77 19.11 -0.18
CA ARG A 96 -1.97 18.86 -1.39
C ARG A 96 -1.66 17.38 -1.50
N HIS A 97 -1.43 16.71 -0.37
CA HIS A 97 -1.17 15.28 -0.30
C HIS A 97 -2.13 14.57 0.65
N VAL A 98 -2.89 13.62 0.10
CA VAL A 98 -3.69 12.67 0.87
C VAL A 98 -3.02 11.30 0.87
N ALA A 99 -2.94 10.65 2.01
CA ALA A 99 -2.60 9.23 2.12
C ALA A 99 -3.83 8.44 2.58
N VAL A 100 -4.07 7.28 1.98
CA VAL A 100 -5.20 6.41 2.31
C VAL A 100 -4.76 4.97 2.58
N ILE A 101 -5.24 4.44 3.70
CA ILE A 101 -5.16 3.02 4.07
C ILE A 101 -6.55 2.43 3.88
N MET A 102 -6.71 1.64 2.82
CA MET A 102 -7.99 1.02 2.43
C MET A 102 -8.19 -0.31 3.16
N ASP A 103 -8.39 -0.24 4.47
CA ASP A 103 -8.74 -1.40 5.30
C ASP A 103 -10.22 -1.74 5.16
N GLY A 104 -10.59 -2.96 5.55
CA GLY A 104 -12.00 -3.36 5.66
C GLY A 104 -12.58 -4.24 4.58
N ASN A 105 -11.89 -4.42 3.46
CA ASN A 105 -12.38 -5.20 2.31
C ASN A 105 -12.84 -6.61 2.71
N ARG A 106 -12.05 -7.31 3.55
CA ARG A 106 -12.41 -8.64 4.07
C ARG A 106 -13.67 -8.62 4.93
N ARG A 107 -13.80 -7.61 5.80
CA ARG A 107 -14.97 -7.46 6.69
C ARG A 107 -16.22 -7.12 5.89
N TRP A 108 -16.09 -6.24 4.89
CA TRP A 108 -17.18 -5.85 4.00
C TRP A 108 -17.77 -7.06 3.26
N ALA A 109 -16.90 -7.94 2.73
CA ALA A 109 -17.33 -9.18 2.06
C ALA A 109 -18.01 -10.14 3.04
N HIS A 110 -17.40 -10.36 4.21
CA HIS A 110 -17.95 -11.26 5.23
C HIS A 110 -19.35 -10.83 5.70
N LEU A 111 -19.57 -9.54 5.96
CA LEU A 111 -20.87 -9.01 6.40
C LEU A 111 -21.98 -9.21 5.36
N ARG A 112 -21.63 -9.42 4.09
CA ARG A 112 -22.56 -9.64 2.98
C ARG A 112 -22.65 -11.11 2.57
N GLY A 113 -21.95 -12.01 3.27
CA GLY A 113 -21.87 -13.43 2.88
C GLY A 113 -21.16 -13.65 1.54
N LEU A 114 -20.32 -12.70 1.11
CA LEU A 114 -19.61 -12.74 -0.18
C LEU A 114 -18.19 -13.30 -0.03
N PRO A 115 -17.60 -13.84 -1.11
CA PRO A 115 -16.18 -14.19 -1.15
C PRO A 115 -15.29 -12.98 -0.84
N VAL A 116 -14.15 -13.21 -0.20
CA VAL A 116 -13.18 -12.15 0.15
C VAL A 116 -12.75 -11.32 -1.06
N GLY A 117 -12.59 -11.97 -2.22
CA GLY A 117 -12.22 -11.31 -3.48
C GLY A 117 -13.17 -10.18 -3.87
N SER A 118 -14.48 -10.37 -3.70
CA SER A 118 -15.50 -9.35 -3.99
C SER A 118 -15.34 -8.09 -3.13
N GLY A 119 -14.82 -8.23 -1.92
CA GLY A 119 -14.47 -7.08 -1.08
C GLY A 119 -13.31 -6.27 -1.63
N TYR A 120 -12.30 -6.93 -2.20
CA TYR A 120 -11.18 -6.23 -2.84
C TYR A 120 -11.60 -5.54 -4.14
N GLU A 121 -12.43 -6.18 -4.94
CA GLU A 121 -13.02 -5.57 -6.15
C GLU A 121 -13.83 -4.32 -5.81
N ALA A 122 -14.65 -4.37 -4.76
CA ALA A 122 -15.37 -3.20 -4.24
C ALA A 122 -14.40 -2.09 -3.75
N GLY A 123 -13.29 -2.48 -3.14
CA GLY A 123 -12.20 -1.58 -2.76
C GLY A 123 -11.57 -0.88 -3.98
N VAL A 124 -11.36 -1.59 -5.08
CA VAL A 124 -10.86 -1.02 -6.34
C VAL A 124 -11.86 0.00 -6.91
N LYS A 125 -13.16 -0.32 -6.95
CA LYS A 125 -14.21 0.62 -7.38
C LYS A 125 -14.19 1.91 -6.52
N SER A 126 -14.03 1.75 -5.21
CA SER A 126 -13.93 2.89 -4.27
C SER A 126 -12.67 3.72 -4.49
N LEU A 127 -11.54 3.08 -4.78
CA LEU A 127 -10.28 3.76 -5.09
C LEU A 127 -10.40 4.59 -6.37
N LYS A 128 -10.99 4.05 -7.44
CA LYS A 128 -11.21 4.79 -8.69
C LYS A 128 -11.99 6.08 -8.42
N THR A 129 -13.07 5.98 -7.64
CA THR A 129 -13.86 7.15 -7.20
C THR A 129 -13.02 8.17 -6.42
N LEU A 130 -12.16 7.71 -5.51
CA LEU A 130 -11.29 8.60 -4.73
C LEU A 130 -10.27 9.33 -5.61
N VAL A 131 -9.66 8.63 -6.58
CA VAL A 131 -8.73 9.23 -7.55
C VAL A 131 -9.43 10.33 -8.35
N GLU A 132 -10.65 10.08 -8.83
CA GLU A 132 -11.46 11.06 -9.55
C GLU A 132 -11.76 12.31 -8.70
N LEU A 133 -12.16 12.11 -7.44
CA LEU A 133 -12.43 13.20 -6.50
C LEU A 133 -11.17 14.04 -6.25
N CYS A 134 -10.02 13.40 -5.99
CA CYS A 134 -8.75 14.09 -5.80
C CYS A 134 -8.41 14.97 -7.02
N CYS A 135 -8.53 14.41 -8.23
CA CYS A 135 -8.31 15.13 -9.48
C CYS A 135 -9.25 16.33 -9.64
N LYS A 136 -10.54 16.19 -9.31
CA LYS A 136 -11.55 17.25 -9.44
C LYS A 136 -11.35 18.36 -8.40
N TRP A 137 -11.07 17.97 -7.16
CA TRP A 137 -10.92 18.90 -6.04
C TRP A 137 -9.56 19.61 -6.03
N GLY A 138 -8.64 19.21 -6.91
CA GLY A 138 -7.33 19.85 -7.06
C GLY A 138 -6.28 19.38 -6.07
N ILE A 139 -6.50 18.23 -5.44
CA ILE A 139 -5.49 17.53 -4.64
C ILE A 139 -4.39 17.08 -5.60
N ARG A 140 -3.13 17.26 -5.21
CA ARG A 140 -1.96 17.05 -6.10
C ARG A 140 -1.42 15.63 -6.03
N VAL A 141 -1.47 15.03 -4.85
CA VAL A 141 -0.87 13.72 -4.57
C VAL A 141 -1.85 12.87 -3.79
N LEU A 142 -2.02 11.62 -4.22
CA LEU A 142 -2.67 10.57 -3.44
C LEU A 142 -1.70 9.41 -3.24
N THR A 143 -1.40 9.06 -1.99
CA THR A 143 -0.72 7.80 -1.67
C THR A 143 -1.74 6.76 -1.25
N VAL A 144 -1.70 5.58 -1.85
CA VAL A 144 -2.58 4.46 -1.54
C VAL A 144 -1.76 3.31 -0.99
N PHE A 145 -2.12 2.81 0.19
CA PHE A 145 -1.57 1.57 0.72
C PHE A 145 -2.29 0.38 0.09
N ALA A 146 -1.80 -0.04 -1.08
CA ALA A 146 -2.42 -1.09 -1.89
C ALA A 146 -2.06 -2.49 -1.37
N PHE A 147 -0.80 -2.70 -0.96
CA PHE A 147 -0.35 -3.98 -0.40
C PHE A 147 0.79 -3.73 0.59
N SER A 148 0.61 -4.08 1.86
CA SER A 148 1.65 -3.88 2.89
C SER A 148 2.63 -5.07 2.97
N SER A 149 3.81 -4.86 3.57
CA SER A 149 4.76 -5.94 3.83
C SER A 149 4.14 -7.09 4.65
N ASP A 150 3.21 -6.79 5.56
CA ASP A 150 2.55 -7.81 6.40
C ASP A 150 1.51 -8.64 5.63
N ASN A 151 1.07 -8.19 4.45
CA ASN A 151 0.08 -8.92 3.66
C ASN A 151 0.66 -10.19 3.03
N TRP A 152 1.98 -10.33 2.97
CA TRP A 152 2.65 -11.57 2.59
C TRP A 152 2.39 -12.73 3.56
N PHE A 153 1.96 -12.46 4.80
CA PHE A 153 1.60 -13.51 5.78
C PHE A 153 0.15 -14.01 5.64
N ARG A 154 -0.61 -13.51 4.66
CA ARG A 154 -1.97 -13.97 4.37
C ARG A 154 -1.94 -15.31 3.61
N PRO A 155 -3.08 -16.02 3.50
CA PRO A 155 -3.15 -17.24 2.70
C PRO A 155 -2.69 -17.00 1.25
N GLU A 156 -1.92 -17.94 0.70
CA GLU A 156 -1.31 -17.81 -0.64
C GLU A 156 -2.33 -17.48 -1.73
N VAL A 157 -3.47 -18.17 -1.75
CA VAL A 157 -4.57 -17.90 -2.68
C VAL A 157 -5.09 -16.46 -2.61
N GLU A 158 -5.11 -15.87 -1.41
CA GLU A 158 -5.51 -14.47 -1.23
C GLU A 158 -4.45 -13.50 -1.78
N VAL A 159 -3.17 -13.82 -1.56
CA VAL A 159 -2.05 -13.03 -2.09
C VAL A 159 -2.02 -13.09 -3.61
N GLU A 160 -2.16 -14.27 -4.21
CA GLU A 160 -2.24 -14.46 -5.66
C GLU A 160 -3.38 -13.65 -6.27
N PHE A 161 -4.58 -13.72 -5.65
CA PHE A 161 -5.73 -12.92 -6.08
C PHE A 161 -5.44 -11.41 -6.05
N LEU A 162 -4.82 -10.91 -4.98
CA LEU A 162 -4.46 -9.50 -4.86
C LEU A 162 -3.44 -9.06 -5.93
N MET A 163 -2.45 -9.90 -6.24
CA MET A 163 -1.48 -9.61 -7.30
C MET A 163 -2.15 -9.58 -8.67
N SER A 164 -3.04 -10.54 -8.97
CA SER A 164 -3.82 -10.53 -10.20
C SER A 164 -4.73 -9.32 -10.30
N LEU A 165 -5.38 -8.92 -9.20
CA LEU A 165 -6.25 -7.74 -9.16
C LEU A 165 -5.46 -6.44 -9.41
N LEU A 166 -4.27 -6.31 -8.81
CA LEU A 166 -3.36 -5.19 -9.07
C LEU A 166 -2.92 -5.16 -10.54
N GLU A 167 -2.54 -6.31 -11.10
CA GLU A 167 -2.13 -6.42 -12.50
C GLU A 167 -3.25 -6.01 -13.47
N SER A 168 -4.46 -6.53 -13.27
CA SER A 168 -5.62 -6.18 -14.09
C SER A 168 -5.97 -4.70 -13.97
N GLY A 169 -6.01 -4.16 -12.74
CA GLY A 169 -6.31 -2.75 -12.51
C GLY A 169 -5.31 -1.81 -13.18
N VAL A 170 -4.01 -2.13 -13.13
CA VAL A 170 -2.98 -1.32 -13.82
C VAL A 170 -3.09 -1.43 -15.34
N LYS A 171 -3.42 -2.62 -15.88
CA LYS A 171 -3.64 -2.81 -17.32
C LYS A 171 -4.83 -2.02 -17.84
N GLU A 172 -5.95 -2.09 -17.14
CA GLU A 172 -7.19 -1.38 -17.49
C GLU A 172 -6.99 0.14 -17.48
N GLU A 173 -6.33 0.66 -16.44
CA GLU A 173 -6.23 2.11 -16.23
C GLU A 173 -5.05 2.77 -16.95
N LYS A 174 -4.14 2.00 -17.57
CA LYS A 174 -2.92 2.54 -18.19
C LYS A 174 -3.20 3.69 -19.17
N GLU A 175 -4.14 3.49 -20.10
CA GLU A 175 -4.50 4.52 -21.09
C GLU A 175 -5.17 5.74 -20.44
N SER A 176 -5.91 5.50 -19.35
CA SER A 176 -6.51 6.54 -18.52
C SER A 176 -5.44 7.43 -17.88
N PHE A 177 -4.39 6.83 -17.30
CA PHE A 177 -3.29 7.59 -16.69
C PHE A 177 -2.58 8.51 -17.68
N ILE A 178 -2.40 8.06 -18.93
CA ILE A 178 -1.78 8.86 -19.98
C ILE A 178 -2.71 10.02 -20.40
N ARG A 179 -3.96 9.69 -20.74
CA ARG A 179 -4.97 10.66 -21.19
C ARG A 179 -5.21 11.75 -20.16
N GLU A 180 -5.32 11.35 -18.89
CA GLU A 180 -5.61 12.24 -17.77
C GLU A 180 -4.36 12.93 -17.19
N ARG A 181 -3.17 12.66 -17.76
CA ARG A 181 -1.88 13.18 -17.29
C ARG A 181 -1.64 12.90 -15.80
N ILE A 182 -1.92 11.67 -15.38
CA ILE A 182 -1.65 11.17 -14.02
C ILE A 182 -0.25 10.54 -14.02
N ARG A 183 0.61 10.98 -13.10
CA ARG A 183 1.92 10.37 -12.84
C ARG A 183 1.75 9.22 -11.87
N ILE A 184 2.17 8.03 -12.26
CA ILE A 184 2.23 6.88 -11.36
C ILE A 184 3.61 6.81 -10.73
N SER A 185 3.65 6.56 -9.43
CA SER A 185 4.87 6.24 -8.69
C SER A 185 4.59 5.05 -7.78
N VAL A 186 5.60 4.22 -7.56
CA VAL A 186 5.48 3.04 -6.70
C VAL A 186 6.56 3.12 -5.64
N ILE A 187 6.16 2.85 -4.40
CA ILE A 187 7.06 2.75 -3.25
C ILE A 187 6.92 1.37 -2.61
N GLY A 188 8.01 0.85 -2.04
CA GLY A 188 8.12 -0.46 -1.43
C GLY A 188 8.85 -1.48 -2.30
N ASP A 189 8.80 -2.74 -1.87
CA ASP A 189 9.59 -3.81 -2.46
C ASP A 189 8.91 -4.43 -3.71
N THR A 190 9.18 -3.87 -4.88
CA THR A 190 8.67 -4.37 -6.16
C THR A 190 9.29 -5.70 -6.58
N SER A 191 10.44 -6.08 -6.02
CA SER A 191 11.13 -7.34 -6.37
C SER A 191 10.36 -8.59 -5.92
N LYS A 192 9.42 -8.41 -4.99
CA LYS A 192 8.51 -9.47 -4.51
C LYS A 192 7.29 -9.68 -5.40
N LEU A 193 7.07 -8.82 -6.38
CA LEU A 193 5.91 -8.94 -7.27
C LEU A 193 6.12 -10.05 -8.30
N PRO A 194 5.02 -10.69 -8.77
CA PRO A 194 5.09 -11.56 -9.94
C PRO A 194 5.73 -10.81 -11.11
N LYS A 195 6.56 -11.51 -11.90
CA LYS A 195 7.40 -10.86 -12.91
C LYS A 195 6.61 -10.02 -13.92
N CYS A 196 5.45 -10.53 -14.35
CA CYS A 196 4.55 -9.81 -15.26
C CYS A 196 4.06 -8.47 -14.66
N LEU A 197 3.70 -8.46 -13.37
CA LEU A 197 3.26 -7.27 -12.66
C LEU A 197 4.42 -6.29 -12.44
N GLU A 198 5.61 -6.79 -12.08
CA GLU A 198 6.81 -5.96 -11.93
C GLU A 198 7.13 -5.22 -13.25
N GLU A 199 7.17 -5.93 -14.38
CA GLU A 199 7.42 -5.34 -15.69
C GLU A 199 6.36 -4.32 -16.11
N LEU A 200 5.09 -4.62 -15.83
CA LEU A 200 3.98 -3.71 -16.08
C LEU A 200 4.11 -2.42 -15.26
N VAL A 201 4.42 -2.54 -13.96
CA VAL A 201 4.62 -1.40 -13.07
C VAL A 201 5.76 -0.52 -13.58
N ILE A 202 6.91 -1.11 -13.92
CA ILE A 202 8.06 -0.38 -14.50
C ILE A 202 7.63 0.39 -15.75
N ASN A 203 6.90 -0.27 -16.65
CA ASN A 203 6.44 0.36 -17.87
C ASN A 203 5.51 1.55 -17.62
N VAL A 204 4.55 1.43 -16.69
CA VAL A 204 3.58 2.48 -16.38
C VAL A 204 4.24 3.66 -15.67
N VAL A 205 5.13 3.40 -14.71
CA VAL A 205 5.91 4.46 -14.03
C VAL A 205 6.74 5.25 -15.04
N GLU A 206 7.45 4.56 -15.95
CA GLU A 206 8.27 5.22 -16.97
C GLU A 206 7.42 6.02 -17.98
N THR A 207 6.31 5.45 -18.44
CA THR A 207 5.42 6.09 -19.43
C THR A 207 4.76 7.34 -18.86
N THR A 208 4.47 7.36 -17.56
CA THR A 208 3.76 8.46 -16.90
C THR A 208 4.67 9.44 -16.15
N LYS A 209 6.00 9.26 -16.16
CA LYS A 209 6.93 10.04 -15.32
C LYS A 209 6.88 11.55 -15.53
N ASN A 210 6.55 12.00 -16.75
CA ASN A 210 6.49 13.41 -17.12
C ASN A 210 5.10 14.04 -16.92
N ASN A 211 4.13 13.28 -16.42
CA ASN A 211 2.81 13.78 -16.11
C ASN A 211 2.86 14.68 -14.85
N THR A 212 2.12 15.79 -14.87
CA THR A 212 2.21 16.83 -13.83
C THR A 212 0.86 17.24 -13.24
N ARG A 213 -0.26 16.73 -13.76
CA ARG A 213 -1.59 17.14 -13.28
C ARG A 213 -1.87 16.61 -11.87
N PHE A 214 -1.57 15.34 -11.66
CA PHE A 214 -1.84 14.59 -10.43
C PHE A 214 -0.84 13.45 -10.30
N GLN A 215 -0.41 13.13 -9.07
CA GLN A 215 0.47 12.00 -8.79
C GLN A 215 -0.25 10.96 -7.93
N LEU A 216 -0.33 9.72 -8.41
CA LEU A 216 -0.80 8.58 -7.66
C LEU A 216 0.41 7.74 -7.24
N ILE A 217 0.67 7.70 -5.93
CA ILE A 217 1.72 6.89 -5.31
C ILE A 217 1.08 5.60 -4.81
N VAL A 218 1.50 4.46 -5.35
CA VAL A 218 1.00 3.14 -4.96
C VAL A 218 2.03 2.47 -4.07
N ALA A 219 1.70 2.27 -2.80
CA ALA A 219 2.58 1.57 -1.86
C ALA A 219 2.33 0.06 -1.94
N VAL A 220 3.33 -0.69 -2.39
CA VAL A 220 3.25 -2.12 -2.66
C VAL A 220 4.40 -2.86 -1.97
N SER A 221 4.08 -3.93 -1.23
CA SER A 221 5.02 -4.58 -0.31
C SER A 221 5.66 -3.60 0.70
N TYR A 222 5.00 -2.48 0.96
CA TYR A 222 5.57 -1.34 1.68
C TYR A 222 5.29 -1.40 3.17
N SER A 223 6.24 -0.91 3.96
CA SER A 223 6.05 -0.52 5.36
C SER A 223 7.03 0.60 5.69
N GLY A 224 6.68 1.45 6.66
CA GLY A 224 7.60 2.52 7.09
C GLY A 224 8.93 1.98 7.66
N GLN A 225 8.90 0.78 8.27
CA GLN A 225 10.12 0.12 8.72
C GLN A 225 10.99 -0.33 7.56
N TYR A 226 10.40 -0.90 6.50
CA TYR A 226 11.12 -1.23 5.27
C TYR A 226 11.79 0.01 4.68
N ASP A 227 11.03 1.09 4.49
CA ASP A 227 11.54 2.33 3.88
C ASP A 227 12.71 2.91 4.68
N LEU A 228 12.59 2.96 6.01
CA LEU A 228 13.65 3.42 6.90
C LEU A 228 14.91 2.55 6.80
N VAL A 229 14.75 1.22 6.75
CA VAL A 229 15.88 0.30 6.58
C VAL A 229 16.58 0.56 5.24
N GLN A 230 15.82 0.73 4.16
CA GLN A 230 16.37 1.02 2.84
C GLN A 230 17.10 2.37 2.82
N ALA A 231 16.53 3.41 3.44
CA ALA A 231 17.16 4.72 3.59
C ALA A 231 18.48 4.64 4.35
N CYS A 232 18.49 3.96 5.51
CA CYS A 232 19.72 3.75 6.29
C CYS A 232 20.80 2.98 5.49
N GLN A 233 20.41 1.97 4.70
CA GLN A 233 21.35 1.24 3.84
C GLN A 233 21.93 2.14 2.73
N ARG A 234 21.12 2.98 2.09
CA ARG A 234 21.57 3.97 1.10
C ARG A 234 22.57 4.95 1.71
N ILE A 235 22.25 5.52 2.87
CA ILE A 235 23.15 6.43 3.62
C ILE A 235 24.46 5.73 3.96
N ALA A 236 24.39 4.51 4.51
CA ALA A 236 25.58 3.74 4.88
C ALA A 236 26.48 3.46 3.67
N MET A 237 25.89 3.21 2.49
CA MET A 237 26.66 3.06 1.25
C MET A 237 27.34 4.36 0.84
N LYS A 238 26.64 5.50 0.91
CA LYS A 238 27.23 6.82 0.63
C LYS A 238 28.40 7.15 1.55
N VAL A 239 28.30 6.82 2.85
CA VAL A 239 29.40 6.96 3.81
C VAL A 239 30.57 6.04 3.43
N LYS A 240 30.28 4.78 3.15
CA LYS A 240 31.30 3.79 2.76
C LYS A 240 32.05 4.18 1.49
N ASP A 241 31.34 4.78 0.53
CA ASP A 241 31.89 5.24 -0.75
C ASP A 241 32.58 6.63 -0.64
N GLY A 242 32.59 7.23 0.56
CA GLY A 242 33.24 8.53 0.82
C GLY A 242 32.51 9.73 0.22
N LEU A 243 31.21 9.59 -0.11
CA LEU A 243 30.39 10.66 -0.65
C LEU A 243 29.90 11.64 0.42
N ILE A 244 29.79 11.17 1.67
CA ILE A 244 29.40 11.93 2.85
C ILE A 244 30.17 11.38 4.07
N GLU A 245 30.29 12.18 5.12
CA GLU A 245 30.82 11.75 6.42
C GLU A 245 29.67 11.31 7.36
N PRO A 246 29.94 10.46 8.37
CA PRO A 246 28.91 10.07 9.36
C PRO A 246 28.23 11.25 10.06
N ASN A 247 28.96 12.34 10.26
CA ASN A 247 28.43 13.56 10.89
C ASN A 247 27.54 14.39 9.97
N ASP A 248 27.52 14.11 8.66
CA ASP A 248 26.60 14.75 7.71
C ASP A 248 25.19 14.14 7.77
N VAL A 249 25.04 12.99 8.44
CA VAL A 249 23.74 12.33 8.60
C VAL A 249 22.84 13.15 9.50
N SER A 250 21.75 13.64 8.91
CA SER A 250 20.76 14.50 9.55
C SER A 250 19.35 14.02 9.22
N GLU A 251 18.35 14.56 9.91
CA GLU A 251 16.92 14.30 9.61
C GLU A 251 16.60 14.59 8.15
N SER A 252 17.06 15.73 7.62
CA SER A 252 16.85 16.10 6.22
C SER A 252 17.50 15.11 5.24
N LEU A 253 18.67 14.56 5.56
CA LEU A 253 19.28 13.52 4.73
C LEU A 253 18.44 12.24 4.75
N ILE A 254 17.95 11.81 5.92
CA ILE A 254 17.10 10.63 6.03
C ILE A 254 15.84 10.82 5.19
N GLU A 255 15.19 11.98 5.28
CA GLU A 255 14.01 12.33 4.48
C GLU A 255 14.29 12.26 2.97
N GLN A 256 15.44 12.76 2.52
CA GLN A 256 15.89 12.67 1.13
C GLN A 256 16.19 11.24 0.69
N GLU A 257 16.41 10.32 1.61
CA GLU A 257 16.65 8.92 1.29
C GLU A 257 15.41 8.05 1.44
N LEU A 258 14.28 8.54 1.93
CA LEU A 258 13.02 7.78 1.94
C LEU A 258 12.40 7.71 0.55
N GLU A 259 11.71 6.62 0.23
CA GLU A 259 11.05 6.45 -1.07
C GLU A 259 9.86 7.41 -1.27
N THR A 260 9.32 7.97 -0.18
CA THR A 260 8.30 9.03 -0.22
C THR A 260 8.81 10.35 -0.81
N ASN A 261 10.14 10.52 -0.97
CA ASN A 261 10.75 11.67 -1.64
C ASN A 261 10.41 11.80 -3.15
N CYS A 262 9.71 10.82 -3.73
CA CYS A 262 9.39 10.75 -5.14
C CYS A 262 8.37 11.82 -5.61
N THR A 263 7.91 12.68 -4.72
CA THR A 263 6.92 13.73 -4.95
C THR A 263 7.34 15.08 -4.34
N GLU A 264 6.78 16.17 -4.87
CA GLU A 264 6.96 17.52 -4.33
C GLU A 264 6.35 17.68 -2.92
N PHE A 265 5.35 16.86 -2.59
CA PHE A 265 4.68 16.86 -1.29
C PHE A 265 4.91 15.52 -0.60
N PRO A 266 6.08 15.26 0.01
CA PRO A 266 6.42 13.95 0.59
C PRO A 266 5.66 13.67 1.90
N TYR A 267 5.11 14.72 2.54
CA TYR A 267 4.36 14.64 3.78
C TYR A 267 2.86 14.71 3.50
N PRO A 268 2.08 13.66 3.87
CA PRO A 268 0.64 13.73 3.79
C PRO A 268 0.10 14.86 4.67
N ASP A 269 -0.68 15.76 4.09
CA ASP A 269 -1.45 16.75 4.84
C ASP A 269 -2.66 16.09 5.53
N LEU A 270 -3.15 14.97 4.96
CA LEU A 270 -4.26 14.19 5.48
C LEU A 270 -4.00 12.69 5.34
N LEU A 271 -4.12 11.95 6.45
CA LEU A 271 -4.13 10.49 6.46
C LEU A 271 -5.54 9.97 6.74
N ILE A 272 -6.07 9.17 5.81
CA ILE A 272 -7.37 8.52 5.91
C ILE A 272 -7.13 7.03 6.14
N ARG A 273 -7.77 6.45 7.17
CA ARG A 273 -7.80 5.00 7.38
C ARG A 273 -9.24 4.52 7.46
N THR A 274 -9.61 3.61 6.56
CA THR A 274 -10.91 2.92 6.59
C THR A 274 -10.84 1.65 7.46
N SER A 275 -11.90 0.85 7.53
CA SER A 275 -12.17 -0.06 8.66
C SER A 275 -12.41 -1.52 8.30
#